data_AF-A0A5B8VS81-F1
#
_entry.id   AF-A0A5B8VS81-F1
#
_cell.length_a   1.000
_cell.length_b   1.000
_cell.length_c   1.000
_cell.angle_alpha   90.00
_cell.angle_beta   90.00
_cell.angle_gamma   90.00
#
_symmetry.space_group_name_H-M   'P 1'
#
loop_
_entity.id
_entity.type
_entity.pdbx_description
1 polymer ?
#
loop_
_entity_poly.entity_id
_entity_poly.type
_entity_poly.pdbx_seq_one_letter_code
_entity_poly.pdbx_strand_id
1 'polypeptide(L)'
;MNLDRYTFNSNSSYLDFEFQSEGPKGKIKKVVRFSPQNANGITYFNLGFGDVNPETGNIDDLSKSNNGDRDKILATIAQNYQNFKYLWIRWWQMATI
;
A
#
# COMPACT_ATOMS: atom_id res chain seq x y z
N MET A 1 1.49 17.42 -1.26
CA MET A 1 1.95 17.32 0.15
C MET A 1 3.46 17.20 0.16
N ASN A 2 4.16 18.06 0.89
CA ASN A 2 5.62 18.01 1.03
C ASN A 2 6.00 17.37 2.38
N LEU A 3 5.47 16.17 2.62
CA LEU A 3 5.76 15.36 3.81
C LEU A 3 6.79 14.29 3.44
N ASP A 4 7.69 13.99 4.37
CA ASP A 4 8.63 12.88 4.23
C ASP A 4 7.85 11.55 4.08
N ARG A 5 8.40 10.64 3.28
CA ARG A 5 7.77 9.35 2.92
C ARG A 5 8.83 8.29 2.71
N TYR A 6 8.45 7.04 2.88
CA TYR A 6 9.33 5.92 2.55
C TYR A 6 9.39 5.72 1.04
N THR A 7 10.56 5.27 0.56
CA THR A 7 10.66 4.61 -0.74
C THR A 7 9.96 3.25 -0.65
N PHE A 8 9.25 2.87 -1.69
CA PHE A 8 8.50 1.63 -1.75
C PHE A 8 8.69 0.94 -3.09
N ASN A 9 8.50 -0.37 -3.11
CA ASN A 9 8.48 -1.18 -4.31
C ASN A 9 7.06 -1.68 -4.55
N SER A 10 6.66 -1.82 -5.80
CA SER A 10 5.40 -2.46 -6.15
C SER A 10 5.63 -3.83 -6.78
N ASN A 11 4.65 -4.72 -6.65
CA ASN A 11 4.60 -5.92 -7.47
C ASN A 11 4.27 -5.59 -8.94
N SER A 12 4.31 -6.60 -9.81
CA SER A 12 4.05 -6.44 -11.25
C SER A 12 2.62 -5.99 -11.57
N SER A 13 1.65 -6.31 -10.72
CA SER A 13 0.26 -5.89 -10.88
C SER A 13 -0.03 -4.50 -10.30
N TYR A 14 0.94 -3.88 -9.62
CA TYR A 14 0.78 -2.62 -8.90
C TYR A 14 -0.39 -2.63 -7.89
N LEU A 15 -0.72 -3.79 -7.36
CA LEU A 15 -1.73 -3.95 -6.31
C LEU A 15 -1.12 -4.00 -4.92
N ASP A 16 0.16 -4.39 -4.81
CA ASP A 16 0.90 -4.43 -3.56
C ASP A 16 2.07 -3.45 -3.59
N PHE A 17 2.17 -2.63 -2.56
CA PHE A 17 3.26 -1.68 -2.35
C PHE A 17 3.93 -1.95 -1.01
N GLU A 18 5.19 -2.36 -1.04
CA GLU A 18 5.98 -2.73 0.14
C GLU A 18 7.01 -1.67 0.49
N PHE A 19 7.18 -1.40 1.78
CA PHE A 19 8.23 -0.52 2.31
C PHE A 19 8.69 -0.95 3.70
N GLN A 20 9.83 -0.41 4.13
CA GLN A 20 10.36 -0.62 5.48
C GLN A 20 10.09 0.63 6.32
N SER A 21 9.30 0.48 7.38
CA SER A 21 9.18 1.47 8.44
C SER A 21 10.40 1.40 9.34
N GLU A 22 11.03 2.53 9.62
CA GLU A 22 12.22 2.62 10.46
C GLU A 22 11.94 3.52 11.66
N GLY A 23 12.25 3.03 12.86
CA GLY A 23 11.97 3.75 14.09
C GLY A 23 12.57 3.05 15.31
N PRO A 24 12.19 3.46 16.53
CA PRO A 24 12.81 2.97 17.76
C PRO A 24 12.68 1.46 18.00
N LYS A 25 11.73 0.79 17.34
CA LYS A 25 11.55 -0.66 17.42
C LYS A 25 12.24 -1.42 16.28
N GLY A 26 13.13 -0.74 15.55
CA GLY A 26 13.85 -1.29 14.42
C GLY A 26 13.07 -1.15 13.11
N LYS A 27 13.42 -2.01 12.15
CA LYS A 27 12.81 -2.03 10.82
C LYS A 27 11.64 -2.98 10.78
N ILE A 28 10.50 -2.50 10.30
CA ILE A 28 9.25 -3.28 10.19
C ILE A 28 8.81 -3.25 8.73
N LYS A 29 8.70 -4.42 8.11
CA LYS A 29 8.20 -4.54 6.74
C LYS A 29 6.70 -4.29 6.73
N LYS A 30 6.24 -3.37 5.90
CA LYS A 30 4.83 -2.98 5.78
C LYS A 30 4.38 -3.08 4.33
N VAL A 31 3.08 -3.29 4.14
CA VAL A 31 2.48 -3.37 2.81
C VAL A 31 1.17 -2.60 2.76
N VAL A 32 0.93 -1.95 1.63
CA VAL A 32 -0.38 -1.42 1.22
C VAL A 32 -0.88 -2.30 0.08
N ARG A 33 -2.08 -2.86 0.23
CA ARG A 33 -2.69 -3.77 -0.73
C ARG A 33 -4.01 -3.21 -1.25
N PHE A 34 -4.17 -3.20 -2.56
CA PHE A 34 -5.41 -2.85 -3.25
C PHE A 34 -6.08 -4.13 -3.74
N SER A 35 -7.12 -4.59 -3.03
CA SER A 35 -7.84 -5.80 -3.38
C SER A 35 -9.09 -5.47 -4.20
N PRO A 36 -9.19 -5.87 -5.48
CA PRO A 36 -10.36 -5.61 -6.30
C PRO A 36 -11.58 -6.37 -5.76
N GLN A 37 -12.73 -5.73 -5.87
CA GLN A 37 -14.05 -6.26 -5.55
C GLN A 37 -14.99 -5.84 -6.67
N ASN A 38 -15.87 -6.76 -7.09
CA ASN A 38 -16.85 -6.51 -8.13
C ASN A 38 -18.24 -6.73 -7.53
N ALA A 39 -19.07 -5.68 -7.54
CA ALA A 39 -20.47 -5.80 -7.17
C ALA A 39 -21.32 -4.95 -8.11
N ASN A 40 -22.43 -5.53 -8.60
CA ASN A 40 -23.41 -4.83 -9.45
C ASN A 40 -22.79 -4.13 -10.67
N GLY A 41 -21.78 -4.76 -11.31
CA GLY A 41 -21.10 -4.20 -12.48
C GLY A 41 -20.14 -3.05 -12.18
N ILE A 42 -19.89 -2.74 -10.90
CA ILE A 42 -18.95 -1.72 -10.46
C ILE A 42 -17.74 -2.41 -9.81
N THR A 43 -16.54 -2.08 -10.29
CA THR A 43 -15.28 -2.47 -9.64
C THR A 43 -14.86 -1.42 -8.63
N TYR A 44 -14.63 -1.83 -7.40
CA TYR A 44 -14.04 -1.01 -6.34
C TYR A 44 -12.89 -1.77 -5.68
N PHE A 45 -12.04 -1.05 -4.94
CA PHE A 45 -10.85 -1.64 -4.32
C PHE A 45 -10.90 -1.43 -2.81
N ASN A 46 -10.70 -2.52 -2.07
CA ASN A 46 -10.39 -2.42 -0.65
C ASN A 46 -8.92 -2.02 -0.49
N LEU A 47 -8.65 -0.96 0.29
CA LEU A 47 -7.29 -0.54 0.64
C LEU A 47 -6.95 -1.15 2.00
N GLY A 48 -6.15 -2.22 1.97
CA GLY A 48 -5.58 -2.84 3.16
C GLY A 48 -4.20 -2.29 3.48
N PHE A 49 -3.88 -2.20 4.76
CA PHE A 49 -2.55 -1.82 5.26
C PHE A 49 -2.21 -2.67 6.48
N GLY A 50 -0.99 -3.19 6.54
CA GLY A 50 -0.55 -4.00 7.68
C GLY A 50 0.94 -4.29 7.68
N ASP A 51 1.37 -4.96 8.75
CA ASP A 51 2.74 -5.44 8.93
C ASP A 51 2.89 -6.79 8.25
N VAL A 52 4.03 -7.03 7.60
CA VAL A 52 4.31 -8.31 6.96
C VAL A 52 5.06 -9.19 7.94
N ASN A 53 4.49 -10.34 8.26
CA ASN A 53 5.16 -11.36 9.04
C ASN A 53 6.35 -11.92 8.21
N PRO A 54 7.59 -11.84 8.70
CA PRO A 54 8.77 -12.23 7.93
C PRO A 54 8.90 -13.74 7.71
N GLU A 55 8.29 -14.56 8.56
CA GLU A 55 8.37 -16.02 8.48
C GLU A 55 7.31 -16.60 7.54
N THR A 56 6.10 -16.04 7.58
CA THR A 56 4.94 -16.57 6.84
C THR A 56 4.61 -15.76 5.59
N GLY A 57 5.10 -14.52 5.48
CA GLY A 57 4.71 -13.55 4.45
C GLY A 57 3.28 -13.01 4.60
N ASN A 58 2.56 -13.41 5.65
CA ASN A 58 1.19 -12.97 5.88
C ASN A 58 1.13 -11.51 6.32
N ILE A 59 0.04 -10.84 5.93
CA ILE A 59 -0.25 -9.47 6.35
C ILE A 59 -1.04 -9.53 7.66
N ASP A 60 -0.54 -8.84 8.67
CA ASP A 60 -1.23 -8.59 9.94
C ASP A 60 -1.65 -7.12 10.01
N ASP A 61 -2.93 -6.87 9.72
CA ASP A 61 -3.57 -5.56 9.73
C ASP A 61 -4.14 -5.17 11.10
N LEU A 62 -4.07 -6.06 12.09
CA LEU A 62 -4.47 -5.81 13.48
C LEU A 62 -3.29 -5.40 14.36
N SER A 63 -2.07 -5.67 13.90
CA SER A 63 -0.83 -5.34 14.59
C SER A 63 -0.71 -3.84 14.92
N LYS A 64 -0.27 -3.55 16.15
CA LYS A 64 0.08 -2.19 16.60
C LYS A 64 1.58 -2.10 16.83
N SER A 65 2.35 -1.95 15.76
CA SER A 65 3.81 -1.82 15.86
C SER A 65 4.24 -0.58 16.65
N ASN A 66 3.57 0.56 16.46
CA ASN A 66 3.86 1.83 17.16
C ASN A 66 5.35 2.23 17.07
N ASN A 67 5.88 2.31 15.85
CA ASN A 67 7.30 2.58 15.56
C ASN A 67 7.64 4.08 15.53
N GLY A 68 6.75 4.96 16.00
CA GLY A 68 7.00 6.40 16.13
C GLY A 68 6.97 7.20 14.82
N ASP A 69 6.55 6.61 13.70
CA ASP A 69 6.67 7.15 12.35
C ASP A 69 5.31 7.27 11.62
N ARG A 70 4.22 7.39 12.38
CA ARG A 70 2.84 7.38 11.86
C ARG A 70 2.61 8.34 10.69
N ASP A 71 3.07 9.57 10.81
CA ASP A 71 2.78 10.60 9.80
C ASP A 71 3.55 10.33 8.49
N LYS A 72 4.78 9.79 8.58
CA LYS A 72 5.56 9.31 7.43
C LYS A 72 4.91 8.09 6.77
N ILE A 73 4.35 7.17 7.57
CA ILE A 73 3.54 6.06 7.07
C ILE A 73 2.32 6.57 6.29
N LEU A 74 1.53 7.48 6.87
CA LEU A 74 0.34 8.02 6.20
C LEU A 74 0.68 8.77 4.90
N ALA A 75 1.77 9.54 4.88
CA ALA A 75 2.27 10.18 3.67
C ALA A 75 2.67 9.16 2.60
N THR A 76 3.27 8.03 3.01
CA THR A 76 3.64 6.92 2.12
C THR A 76 2.39 6.24 1.55
N ILE A 77 1.38 5.95 2.38
CA ILE A 77 0.11 5.36 1.93
C ILE A 77 -0.60 6.28 0.92
N ALA A 78 -0.64 7.58 1.18
CA ALA A 78 -1.20 8.55 0.25
C ALA A 78 -0.48 8.54 -1.11
N GLN A 79 0.86 8.41 -1.11
CA GLN A 79 1.63 8.29 -2.35
C GLN A 79 1.35 6.98 -3.09
N ASN A 80 1.23 5.86 -2.38
CA ASN A 80 0.85 4.56 -2.98
C ASN A 80 -0.51 4.65 -3.65
N TYR A 81 -1.49 5.29 -3.00
CA TYR A 81 -2.82 5.54 -3.58
C TYR A 81 -2.76 6.38 -4.87
N GLN A 82 -1.95 7.45 -4.91
CA GLN A 82 -1.79 8.24 -6.14
C GLN A 82 -1.20 7.41 -7.28
N ASN A 83 -0.19 6.58 -6.99
CA ASN A 83 0.42 5.70 -7.99
C ASN A 83 -0.57 4.66 -8.52
N PHE A 84 -1.29 3.98 -7.62
CA PHE A 84 -2.34 3.03 -7.99
C PHE A 84 -3.41 3.70 -8.86
N LYS A 85 -3.94 4.85 -8.44
CA LYS A 85 -4.97 5.61 -9.17
C LYS A 85 -4.51 5.95 -10.59
N TYR A 86 -3.29 6.46 -10.74
CA TYR A 86 -2.75 6.84 -12.05
C TYR A 86 -2.65 5.64 -12.98
N LEU A 87 -2.12 4.51 -12.49
CA LEU A 87 -2.00 3.30 -13.26
C LEU A 87 -3.36 2.73 -13.63
N TRP A 88 -4.29 2.65 -12.68
CA TRP A 88 -5.65 2.15 -12.92
C TRP A 88 -6.37 2.93 -14.03
N ILE A 89 -6.33 4.26 -13.98
CA ILE A 89 -6.93 5.12 -15.02
C ILE A 89 -6.29 4.85 -16.38
N ARG A 90 -4.96 4.74 -16.43
CA ARG A 90 -4.23 4.47 -17.67
C ARG A 90 -4.58 3.09 -18.24
N TRP A 91 -4.66 2.06 -17.38
CA TRP A 91 -5.08 0.72 -17.77
C TRP A 91 -6.50 0.71 -18.32
N TRP A 92 -7.43 1.39 -17.65
CA TRP A 92 -8.81 1.52 -18.14
C TRP A 92 -8.82 2.13 -19.55
N GLN A 93 -8.16 3.28 -19.73
CA GLN A 93 -8.11 3.96 -21.02
C GLN A 93 -7.62 3.03 -22.15
N MET A 94 -6.55 2.25 -21.90
CA MET A 94 -6.01 1.31 -22.87
C MET A 94 -6.94 0.13 -23.17
N ALA A 95 -7.73 -0.32 -22.19
CA ALA A 95 -8.66 -1.44 -22.36
C ALA A 95 -9.96 -1.06 -23.09
N THR A 96 -10.22 0.24 -23.28
CA THR A 96 -11.44 0.77 -23.93
C THR A 96 -11.21 1.29 -25.35
N ILE A 97 -10.01 1.10 -25.92
CA ILE A 97 -9.64 1.46 -27.31
C ILE A 97 -9.48 0.16 -28.10
#